data_AF-J4VZT7-F1
#
_entry.id   AF-J4VZT7-F1
#
_cell.length_a   1.000
_cell.length_b   1.000
_cell.length_c   1.000
_cell.angle_alpha   90.00
_cell.angle_beta   90.00
_cell.angle_gamma   90.00
#
_symmetry.space_group_name_H-M   'P 1'
#
loop_
_entity.id
_entity.type
_entity.pdbx_description
1 polymer ?
#
loop_
_entity_poly.entity_id
_entity_poly.type
_entity_poly.pdbx_seq_one_letter_code
_entity_poly.pdbx_strand_id
1 'polypeptide(L)'
;MFDVYIRKLIPCFMLGTFLIRTTKVSAFLAALSRLQLPEGFTIALSVTLRYFPTMAEEWNYIKDAMVLRGLSASFAGFLRQPIKIMEYVYVPMLVSASRISDEITQAAITRGIDHAGRRSCLEKVCFSIWDALMVIIYIGIICMMTFDFLRGGVFP
;
A
#
# COMPACT_ATOMS: atom_id res chain seq x y z
N MET A 1 -29.93 -14.29 -6.30
CA MET A 1 -29.44 -12.91 -6.04
C MET A 1 -27.96 -12.89 -5.64
N PHE A 2 -27.51 -13.77 -4.73
CA PHE A 2 -26.08 -13.89 -4.33
C PHE A 2 -25.11 -14.24 -5.47
N ASP A 3 -25.50 -15.08 -6.44
CA ASP A 3 -24.65 -15.45 -7.59
C ASP A 3 -24.25 -14.27 -8.48
N VAL A 4 -25.10 -13.26 -8.61
CA VAL A 4 -24.82 -12.07 -9.42
C VAL A 4 -23.78 -11.18 -8.73
N TYR A 5 -23.81 -11.10 -7.39
CA TYR A 5 -22.81 -10.37 -6.62
C TYR A 5 -21.44 -11.04 -6.67
N ILE A 6 -21.39 -12.36 -6.51
CA ILE A 6 -20.14 -13.13 -6.58
C ILE A 6 -19.48 -12.97 -7.96
N ARG A 7 -20.27 -13.03 -9.04
CA ARG A 7 -19.76 -12.87 -10.40
C ARG A 7 -19.20 -11.46 -10.68
N LYS A 8 -19.73 -10.42 -10.03
CA LYS A 8 -19.20 -9.04 -10.12
C LYS A 8 -17.98 -8.80 -9.24
N LEU A 9 -17.87 -9.51 -8.12
CA LEU A 9 -16.77 -9.36 -7.17
C LEU A 9 -15.46 -9.96 -7.69
N ILE A 10 -15.52 -11.10 -8.39
CA ILE A 10 -14.36 -11.80 -8.97
C ILE A 10 -13.49 -10.88 -9.85
N PRO A 11 -14.01 -10.20 -10.89
CA PRO A 11 -13.18 -9.34 -11.75
C PRO A 11 -12.63 -8.13 -11.00
N CYS A 12 -13.34 -7.61 -10.00
CA CYS A 12 -12.87 -6.50 -9.18
C CYS A 12 -11.68 -6.93 -8.30
N PHE A 13 -11.74 -8.12 -7.72
CA PHE A 13 -10.63 -8.70 -6.95
C PHE A 13 -9.42 -9.03 -7.84
N MET A 14 -9.68 -9.55 -9.05
CA MET A 14 -8.64 -9.90 -10.01
C MET A 14 -7.90 -8.67 -10.53
N LEU A 15 -8.63 -7.59 -10.86
CA LEU A 15 -8.03 -6.30 -11.20
C LEU A 15 -7.27 -5.69 -10.03
N GLY A 16 -7.84 -5.72 -8.82
CA GLY A 16 -7.17 -5.20 -7.63
C GLY A 16 -5.84 -5.91 -7.33
N THR A 17 -5.83 -7.24 -7.38
CA THR A 17 -4.59 -8.02 -7.19
C THR A 17 -3.59 -7.82 -8.32
N PHE A 18 -4.05 -7.73 -9.57
CA PHE A 18 -3.19 -7.41 -10.71
C PHE A 18 -2.55 -6.02 -10.56
N LEU A 19 -3.32 -5.01 -10.13
CA LEU A 19 -2.83 -3.66 -9.89
C LEU A 19 -1.75 -3.65 -8.81
N ILE A 20 -1.97 -4.33 -7.68
CA ILE A 20 -1.02 -4.41 -6.56
C ILE A 20 0.27 -5.13 -6.98
N ARG A 21 0.17 -6.19 -7.80
CA ARG A 21 1.33 -6.97 -8.26
C ARG A 21 2.16 -6.23 -9.31
N THR A 22 1.50 -5.54 -10.24
CA THR A 22 2.15 -4.93 -11.41
C THR A 22 2.62 -3.50 -11.11
N THR A 23 1.95 -2.79 -10.19
CA THR A 23 2.29 -1.40 -9.85
C THR A 23 3.31 -1.37 -8.71
N LYS A 24 4.55 -0.97 -9.03
CA LYS A 24 5.54 -0.68 -7.99
C LYS A 24 5.04 0.49 -7.13
N VAL A 25 5.19 0.36 -5.82
CA VAL A 25 4.91 1.41 -4.84
C VAL A 25 5.57 2.74 -5.22
N SER A 26 6.78 2.67 -5.78
CA SER A 26 7.54 3.83 -6.25
C SER A 26 6.88 4.53 -7.45
N ALA A 27 6.38 3.77 -8.43
CA ALA A 27 5.65 4.29 -9.58
C ALA A 27 4.30 4.93 -9.18
N PHE A 28 3.60 4.33 -8.22
CA PHE A 28 2.37 4.90 -7.65
C PHE A 28 2.64 6.24 -6.95
N LEU A 29 3.66 6.31 -6.11
CA LEU A 29 4.07 7.55 -5.44
C LEU A 29 4.51 8.64 -6.42
N ALA A 30 5.23 8.28 -7.48
CA ALA A 30 5.64 9.22 -8.50
C ALA A 30 4.45 9.74 -9.32
N ALA A 31 3.43 8.90 -9.61
CA ALA A 31 2.17 9.36 -10.18
C ALA A 31 1.40 10.28 -9.22
N LEU A 32 1.41 9.98 -7.92
CA LEU A 32 0.77 10.80 -6.88
C LEU A 32 1.44 12.17 -6.72
N SER A 33 2.76 12.26 -6.92
CA SER A 33 3.50 13.53 -6.97
C SER A 33 3.16 14.38 -8.21
N ARG A 34 2.64 13.75 -9.28
CA ARG A 34 2.23 14.42 -10.52
C ARG A 34 0.79 14.92 -10.45
N LEU A 35 -0.09 14.22 -9.73
CA LEU A 35 -1.31 14.86 -9.22
C LEU A 35 -0.84 15.97 -8.29
N GLN A 36 -1.40 17.17 -8.40
CA GLN A 36 -1.01 18.37 -7.63
C GLN A 36 -1.37 18.25 -6.13
N LEU A 37 -0.96 17.18 -5.48
CA LEU A 37 -1.13 16.93 -4.07
C LEU A 37 -0.08 17.72 -3.28
N PRO A 38 -0.38 18.12 -2.03
CA PRO A 38 0.56 18.81 -1.17
C PRO A 38 1.85 17.99 -1.05
N GLU A 39 2.99 18.60 -1.30
CA GLU A 39 4.29 17.90 -1.35
C GLU A 39 4.58 17.13 -0.05
N GLY A 40 4.17 17.67 1.10
CA GLY A 40 4.28 17.02 2.41
C GLY A 40 3.52 15.69 2.51
N PHE A 41 2.34 15.58 1.89
CA PHE A 41 1.55 14.35 1.91
C PHE A 41 2.22 13.24 1.11
N THR A 42 2.73 13.56 -0.09
CA THR A 42 3.43 12.59 -0.94
C THR A 42 4.71 12.09 -0.30
N ILE A 43 5.45 12.96 0.40
CA ILE A 43 6.67 12.57 1.13
C ILE A 43 6.32 11.65 2.30
N ALA A 44 5.34 12.03 3.13
CA ALA A 44 4.91 11.21 4.25
C ALA A 44 4.47 9.82 3.77
N LEU A 45 3.62 9.76 2.74
CA LEU A 45 3.17 8.50 2.16
C LEU A 45 4.34 7.67 1.60
N SER A 46 5.31 8.31 0.94
CA SER A 46 6.49 7.62 0.41
C SER A 46 7.33 6.97 1.50
N VAL A 47 7.53 7.67 2.62
CA VAL A 47 8.28 7.15 3.76
C VAL A 47 7.50 6.02 4.42
N THR A 48 6.20 6.22 4.68
CA THR A 48 5.35 5.20 5.29
C THR A 48 5.31 3.91 4.46
N LEU A 49 5.11 3.98 3.15
CA LEU A 49 5.03 2.78 2.30
C LEU A 49 6.35 2.02 2.21
N ARG A 50 7.50 2.71 2.26
CA ARG A 50 8.82 2.07 2.33
C ARG A 50 9.11 1.47 3.72
N TYR A 51 8.58 2.09 4.77
CA TYR A 51 8.82 1.68 6.15
C TYR A 51 7.87 0.58 6.66
N PHE A 52 6.66 0.49 6.07
CA PHE A 52 5.69 -0.56 6.35
C PHE A 52 6.25 -2.00 6.29
N PRO A 53 7.03 -2.41 5.26
CA PRO A 53 7.63 -3.75 5.26
C PRO A 53 8.60 -3.96 6.42
N THR A 54 9.41 -2.96 6.77
CA THR A 54 10.34 -3.02 7.91
C THR A 54 9.60 -3.12 9.24
N MET A 55 8.48 -2.41 9.42
CA MET A 55 7.64 -2.55 10.61
C MET A 55 7.05 -3.95 10.76
N ALA A 56 6.70 -4.61 9.66
CA ALA A 56 6.21 -5.98 9.70
C ALA A 56 7.32 -6.96 10.12
N GLU A 57 8.56 -6.74 9.69
CA GLU A 57 9.72 -7.50 10.16
C GLU A 57 9.98 -7.26 11.65
N GLU A 58 9.92 -6.00 12.11
CA GLU A 58 10.09 -5.65 13.53
C GLU A 58 9.01 -6.27 14.42
N TRP A 59 7.75 -6.33 13.94
CA TRP A 59 6.69 -7.09 14.61
C TRP A 59 7.07 -8.55 14.83
N ASN A 60 7.61 -9.20 13.79
CA ASN A 60 8.02 -10.60 13.88
C ASN A 60 9.21 -10.78 14.83
N TYR A 61 10.20 -9.89 14.79
CA TYR A 61 11.34 -9.95 15.72
C TYR A 61 10.93 -9.79 17.19
N ILE A 62 10.04 -8.85 17.48
CA ILE A 62 9.52 -8.65 18.84
C ILE A 62 8.73 -9.87 19.29
N LYS A 63 7.89 -10.43 18.41
CA LYS A 63 7.15 -11.67 18.66
C LYS A 63 8.10 -12.83 18.99
N ASP A 64 9.15 -13.01 18.20
CA ASP A 64 10.13 -14.07 18.40
C ASP A 64 10.91 -13.88 19.70
N ALA A 65 11.29 -12.64 20.03
CA ALA A 65 11.94 -12.31 21.31
C ALA A 65 11.06 -12.61 22.53
N MET A 66 9.74 -12.42 22.43
CA MET A 66 8.80 -12.79 23.50
C MET A 66 8.66 -14.30 23.63
N VAL A 67 8.65 -15.03 22.52
CA VAL A 67 8.68 -16.51 22.53
C VAL A 67 9.92 -17.02 23.26
N LEU A 68 11.09 -16.43 23.02
CA LEU A 68 12.35 -16.78 23.71
C LEU A 68 12.31 -16.50 25.22
N ARG A 69 11.56 -15.49 25.67
CA ARG A 69 11.37 -15.16 27.10
C ARG A 69 10.42 -16.10 27.83
N GLY A 70 9.96 -17.18 27.20
CA GLY A 70 9.02 -18.13 27.80
C GLY A 70 7.58 -17.62 27.88
N LEU A 71 7.34 -16.37 27.46
CA LEU A 71 6.02 -15.87 27.08
C LEU A 71 5.68 -16.44 25.72
N SER A 72 5.52 -17.76 25.65
CA SER A 72 5.03 -18.38 24.44
C SER A 72 3.69 -17.73 24.12
N ALA A 73 3.57 -17.17 22.92
CA ALA A 73 2.28 -17.05 22.26
C ALA A 73 1.72 -18.46 21.91
N SER A 74 1.96 -19.46 22.77
CA SER A 74 1.25 -20.71 22.75
C SER A 74 -0.18 -20.42 23.18
N PHE A 75 -1.11 -21.11 22.54
CA PHE A 75 -2.54 -21.00 22.77
C PHE A 75 -2.89 -20.99 24.28
N ALA A 76 -2.15 -21.75 25.09
CA ALA A 76 -2.35 -21.85 26.54
C ALA A 76 -1.92 -20.60 27.34
N GLY A 77 -0.91 -19.85 26.88
CA GLY A 77 -0.45 -18.60 27.52
C GLY A 77 -1.34 -17.41 27.14
N PHE A 78 -1.77 -17.36 25.88
CA PHE A 78 -2.73 -16.36 25.39
C PHE A 78 -4.09 -16.48 26.07
N LEU A 79 -4.55 -17.71 26.35
CA LEU A 79 -5.81 -17.94 27.06
C LEU A 79 -5.76 -17.54 28.55
N ARG A 80 -4.57 -17.58 29.18
CA ARG A 80 -4.42 -17.27 30.60
C ARG A 80 -4.32 -15.77 30.88
N GLN A 81 -3.54 -15.02 30.11
CA GLN A 81 -3.34 -13.57 30.33
C GLN A 81 -3.13 -12.80 29.00
N PRO A 82 -4.19 -12.64 28.16
CA PRO A 82 -4.08 -11.98 26.86
C PRO A 82 -3.68 -10.49 27.00
N ILE A 83 -4.12 -9.82 28.07
CA ILE A 83 -3.87 -8.39 28.32
C ILE A 83 -2.38 -8.12 28.56
N LYS A 84 -1.69 -8.95 29.36
CA LYS A 84 -0.26 -8.77 29.60
C LYS A 84 0.55 -9.00 28.33
N ILE A 85 0.20 -10.02 27.54
CA ILE A 85 0.89 -10.29 26.28
C ILE A 85 0.74 -9.11 25.33
N MET A 86 -0.47 -8.53 25.21
CA MET A 86 -0.68 -7.30 24.45
C MET A 86 0.22 -6.17 24.96
N GLU A 87 0.25 -5.91 26.27
CA GLU A 87 1.09 -4.84 26.84
C GLU A 87 2.59 -5.05 26.51
N TYR A 88 3.12 -6.27 26.67
CA TYR A 88 4.51 -6.59 26.38
C TYR A 88 4.86 -6.57 24.88
N VAL A 89 3.90 -6.70 23.96
CA VAL A 89 4.12 -6.53 22.51
C VAL A 89 4.01 -5.04 22.13
N TYR A 90 2.93 -4.38 22.57
CA TYR A 90 2.55 -3.06 22.10
C TYR A 90 3.43 -1.95 22.67
N VAL A 91 3.83 -2.04 23.94
CA VAL A 91 4.71 -1.03 24.55
C VAL A 91 6.06 -0.94 23.82
N PRO A 92 6.83 -2.02 23.61
CA PRO A 92 8.09 -1.91 22.87
C PRO A 92 7.88 -1.49 21.42
N MET A 93 6.79 -1.94 20.77
CA MET A 93 6.43 -1.49 19.42
C MET A 93 6.20 0.02 19.34
N LEU A 94 5.46 0.59 20.29
CA LEU A 94 5.22 2.03 20.37
C LEU A 94 6.50 2.81 20.62
N VAL A 95 7.37 2.29 21.50
CA VAL A 95 8.68 2.92 21.79
C VAL A 95 9.58 2.89 20.56
N SER A 96 9.67 1.75 19.87
CA SER A 96 10.42 1.62 18.61
C SER A 96 9.88 2.57 17.54
N ALA A 97 8.57 2.56 17.31
CA ALA A 97 7.93 3.42 16.31
C ALA A 97 8.16 4.91 16.61
N SER A 98 8.12 5.32 17.87
CA SER A 98 8.42 6.70 18.28
C SER A 98 9.87 7.08 17.97
N ARG A 99 10.83 6.23 18.32
CA ARG A 99 12.26 6.47 18.04
C ARG A 99 12.52 6.60 16.55
N ILE A 100 11.92 5.72 15.75
CA ILE A 100 12.14 5.73 14.31
C ILE A 100 11.48 6.95 13.66
N SER A 101 10.33 7.41 14.18
CA SER A 101 9.75 8.69 13.79
C SER A 101 10.71 9.85 14.05
N ASP A 102 11.36 9.88 15.21
CA ASP A 102 12.33 10.92 15.56
C ASP A 102 13.57 10.86 14.66
N GLU A 103 14.10 9.66 14.39
CA GLU A 103 15.24 9.45 13.49
C GLU A 103 14.92 9.89 12.05
N ILE A 104 13.73 9.54 11.53
CA ILE A 104 13.25 9.98 10.21
C ILE A 104 13.14 11.49 10.18
N THR A 105 12.62 12.11 11.24
CA THR A 105 12.43 13.56 11.33
C THR A 105 13.79 14.27 11.37
N GLN A 106 14.73 13.81 12.18
CA GLN A 106 16.10 14.34 12.23
C GLN A 106 16.83 14.17 10.89
N ALA A 107 16.70 12.99 10.26
CA ALA A 107 17.27 12.73 8.94
C ALA A 107 16.64 13.62 7.84
N ALA A 108 15.34 13.92 7.96
CA ALA A 108 14.64 14.80 7.03
C ALA A 108 15.09 16.25 7.18
N ILE A 109 15.20 16.76 8.41
CA ILE A 109 15.66 18.12 8.70
C ILE A 109 17.11 18.31 8.23
N THR A 110 18.00 17.36 8.53
CA THR A 110 19.41 17.41 8.09
C THR A 110 19.56 17.34 6.56
N ARG A 111 18.64 16.68 5.85
CA ARG A 111 18.57 16.68 4.38
C ARG A 111 17.87 17.91 3.79
N GLY A 112 17.47 18.88 4.62
CA GLY A 112 16.85 20.13 4.18
C GLY A 112 15.44 19.95 3.65
N ILE A 113 14.61 19.13 4.31
CA ILE A 113 13.19 18.93 3.92
C ILE A 113 12.39 20.25 3.90
N ASP A 114 12.81 21.26 4.66
CA ASP A 114 12.20 22.59 4.76
C ASP A 114 12.60 23.56 3.63
N HIS A 115 13.46 23.13 2.68
CA HIS A 115 13.80 23.98 1.55
C HIS A 115 12.57 24.23 0.66
N ALA A 116 12.10 25.47 0.63
CA ALA A 116 10.98 25.99 -0.18
C ALA A 116 11.26 26.08 -1.70
N GLY A 117 12.27 25.35 -2.19
CA GLY A 117 12.59 25.26 -3.61
C GLY A 117 11.76 24.17 -4.30
N ARG A 118 11.50 24.30 -5.60
CA ARG A 118 10.78 23.31 -6.40
C ARG A 118 11.50 21.95 -6.34
N ARG A 119 10.90 20.97 -5.67
CA ARG A 119 11.44 19.61 -5.52
C ARG A 119 11.58 18.96 -6.91
N SER A 120 12.73 18.35 -7.18
CA SER A 120 12.92 17.52 -8.38
C SER A 120 12.58 16.06 -8.07
N CYS A 121 11.79 15.42 -8.93
CA CYS A 121 11.51 13.99 -8.83
C CYS A 121 12.56 13.21 -9.63
N LEU A 122 13.31 12.33 -8.96
CA LEU A 122 14.33 11.49 -9.59
C LEU A 122 13.70 10.40 -10.47
N GLU A 123 12.53 9.91 -10.09
CA GLU A 123 11.83 8.83 -10.79
C GLU A 123 10.95 9.38 -11.90
N LYS A 124 11.44 9.29 -13.14
CA LYS A 124 10.66 9.63 -14.33
C LYS A 124 9.66 8.51 -14.60
N VAL A 125 8.41 8.72 -14.19
CA VAL A 125 7.28 7.94 -14.73
C VAL A 125 7.11 8.36 -16.19
N CYS A 126 7.72 7.60 -17.10
CA CYS A 126 7.49 7.74 -18.52
C CYS A 126 6.34 6.79 -18.90
N PHE A 127 5.33 7.33 -19.58
CA PHE A 127 4.28 6.54 -20.20
C PHE A 127 4.94 5.66 -21.27
N SER A 128 4.90 4.34 -21.10
CA SER A 128 5.50 3.43 -22.06
C SER A 128 4.58 3.30 -23.27
N ILE A 129 5.17 3.05 -24.45
CA ILE A 129 4.39 2.75 -25.68
C ILE A 129 3.49 1.52 -25.46
N TRP A 130 3.91 0.60 -24.58
CA TRP A 130 3.11 -0.54 -24.14
C TRP A 130 1.88 -0.14 -23.31
N ASP A 131 1.96 0.92 -22.51
CA ASP A 131 0.82 1.43 -21.74
C ASP A 131 -0.22 2.05 -22.70
N ALA A 132 0.23 2.77 -23.73
CA ALA A 132 -0.63 3.31 -24.77
C ALA A 132 -1.34 2.22 -25.58
N LEU A 133 -0.61 1.16 -25.96
CA LEU A 133 -1.18 0.02 -26.69
C LEU A 133 -2.26 -0.69 -25.87
N MET A 134 -2.02 -0.92 -24.58
CA MET A 134 -3.00 -1.56 -23.68
C MET A 134 -4.25 -0.69 -23.48
N VAL A 135 -4.10 0.62 -23.35
CA VAL A 135 -5.23 1.57 -23.26
C VAL A 135 -6.08 1.54 -24.52
N ILE A 136 -5.45 1.50 -25.71
CA ILE A 136 -6.17 1.42 -26.99
C ILE A 136 -6.97 0.12 -27.10
N ILE A 137 -6.37 -1.02 -26.74
CA ILE A 137 -7.07 -2.32 -26.75
C ILE A 137 -8.26 -2.29 -25.78
N TYR A 138 -8.08 -1.73 -24.58
CA TYR A 138 -9.14 -1.64 -23.58
C TYR A 138 -10.30 -0.74 -24.03
N ILE A 139 -10.00 0.42 -24.61
CA ILE A 139 -11.01 1.31 -25.21
C ILE A 139 -11.73 0.59 -26.36
N GLY A 140 -11.01 -0.18 -27.18
CA GLY A 140 -11.59 -0.97 -28.27
C GLY A 140 -12.61 -2.00 -27.77
N ILE A 141 -12.29 -2.73 -26.69
CA ILE A 141 -13.20 -3.70 -26.06
C ILE A 141 -14.44 -3.01 -25.48
N ILE A 142 -14.27 -1.88 -24.78
CA ILE A 142 -15.40 -1.11 -24.24
C ILE A 142 -16.28 -0.60 -25.38
N CYS A 143 -15.68 -0.07 -26.44
CA CYS A 143 -16.41 0.46 -27.58
C CYS A 143 -17.22 -0.63 -28.29
N MET A 144 -16.63 -1.82 -28.50
CA MET A 144 -17.35 -2.99 -29.02
C MET A 144 -18.52 -3.38 -28.11
N MET A 145 -18.29 -3.47 -26.79
CA MET A 145 -19.34 -3.84 -25.83
C MET A 145 -20.48 -2.81 -25.80
N THR A 146 -20.17 -1.51 -25.87
CA THR A 146 -21.18 -0.45 -25.95
C THR A 146 -21.91 -0.45 -27.29
N PHE A 147 -21.23 -0.78 -28.39
CA PHE A 147 -21.82 -0.86 -29.71
C PHE A 147 -22.77 -2.06 -29.83
N ASP A 148 -22.41 -3.21 -29.25
CA ASP A 148 -23.29 -4.37 -29.15
C ASP A 148 -24.50 -4.09 -28.24
N PHE A 149 -24.31 -3.33 -27.15
CA PHE A 149 -25.40 -2.87 -26.29
C PHE A 149 -26.32 -1.85 -26.98
N LEU A 150 -25.77 -0.96 -27.81
CA LEU A 150 -26.52 0.04 -28.60
C LEU A 150 -27.24 -0.58 -29.81
N ARG A 151 -26.70 -1.66 -30.40
CA ARG A 151 -27.27 -2.35 -31.57
C ARG A 151 -28.19 -3.52 -31.19
N GLY A 152 -28.09 -4.02 -29.96
CA GLY A 152 -28.87 -5.12 -29.41
C GLY A 152 -29.67 -4.71 -28.18
N GLY A 153 -30.67 -3.85 -28.35
CA GLY A 153 -31.77 -3.64 -27.39
C GLY A 153 -32.69 -4.86 -27.29
N VAL A 154 -32.14 -6.05 -27.06
CA VAL A 154 -32.89 -7.29 -26.82
C VAL A 154 -32.11 -8.15 -25.82
N PHE A 155 -32.29 -7.85 -24.54
CA PHE A 155 -32.21 -8.86 -23.48
C PHE A 155 -33.65 -9.36 -23.24
N PRO A 156 -33.95 -10.65 -23.44
CA PRO A 156 -34.71 -11.40 -22.46
C PRO A 156 -33.80 -11.90 -21.33
#